data_AF-X0XPG5-F1
#
_entry.id   AF-X0XPG5-F1
#
_cell.length_a   1.000
_cell.length_b   1.000
_cell.length_c   1.000
_cell.angle_alpha   90.00
_cell.angle_beta   90.00
_cell.angle_gamma   90.00
#
_symmetry.space_group_name_H-M   'P 1'
#
loop_
_entity.id
_entity.type
_entity.pdbx_description
1 polymer ?
#
loop_
_entity_poly.entity_id
_entity_poly.type
_entity_poly.pdbx_seq_one_letter_code
_entity_poly.pdbx_strand_id
1 'polypeptide(L)'
;EGSATKLQKLQQRLGEIKIFDPACGSGNFLIIAYKELRKLEMEVLKRLQELELGKTGQISQPFSVIKLSQFYGIELDDFAHEVALLSLWLTEHQMNVEFKTEFGDSPASLPLKASG
;
A
#
# COMPACT_ATOMS: atom_id res chain seq x y z
N GLU A 1 -5.05 -15.13 -22.69
CA GLU A 1 -4.94 -14.92 -21.22
C GLU A 1 -6.23 -14.29 -20.70
N GLY A 2 -6.79 -14.78 -19.59
CA GLY A 2 -8.01 -14.23 -19.00
C GLY A 2 -7.77 -12.91 -18.25
N SER A 3 -8.81 -12.08 -18.13
CA SER A 3 -8.76 -10.78 -17.43
C SER A 3 -8.23 -10.89 -15.98
N ALA A 4 -8.63 -11.93 -15.24
CA ALA A 4 -8.18 -12.18 -13.87
C ALA A 4 -6.66 -12.39 -13.76
N THR A 5 -6.06 -13.18 -14.68
CA THR A 5 -4.61 -13.41 -14.69
C THR A 5 -3.83 -12.13 -14.95
N LYS A 6 -4.36 -11.23 -15.80
CA LYS A 6 -3.73 -9.92 -16.06
C LYS A 6 -3.78 -9.01 -14.83
N LEU A 7 -4.89 -9.02 -14.09
CA LEU A 7 -5.04 -8.28 -12.84
C LEU A 7 -4.13 -8.81 -11.73
N GLN A 8 -3.99 -10.13 -11.60
CA GLN A 8 -3.02 -10.73 -10.67
C GLN A 8 -1.58 -10.33 -11.00
N LYS A 9 -1.20 -10.38 -12.29
CA LYS A 9 0.11 -9.89 -12.75
C LYS A 9 0.29 -8.39 -12.48
N LEU A 10 -0.76 -7.59 -12.64
CA LEU A 10 -0.72 -6.17 -12.30
C LEU A 10 -0.49 -5.97 -10.80
N GLN A 11 -1.26 -6.62 -9.93
CA GLN A 11 -1.10 -6.55 -8.47
C GLN A 11 0.34 -6.91 -8.06
N GLN A 12 0.89 -8.01 -8.57
CA GLN A 12 2.27 -8.41 -8.31
C GLN A 12 3.27 -7.32 -8.72
N ARG A 13 3.11 -6.74 -9.91
CA ARG A 13 3.97 -5.65 -10.39
C ARG A 13 3.89 -4.40 -9.51
N LEU A 14 2.72 -4.07 -8.97
CA LEU A 14 2.59 -2.93 -8.04
C LEU A 14 3.43 -3.17 -6.77
N GLY A 15 3.48 -4.40 -6.27
CA GLY A 15 4.32 -4.82 -5.13
C GLY A 15 5.82 -4.80 -5.38
N GLU A 16 6.26 -4.68 -6.63
CA GLU A 16 7.69 -4.60 -7.01
C GLU A 16 8.17 -3.16 -7.22
N ILE A 17 7.25 -2.18 -7.30
CA ILE A 17 7.60 -0.77 -7.49
C ILE A 17 8.42 -0.28 -6.30
N LYS A 18 9.51 0.45 -6.58
CA LYS A 18 10.32 1.17 -5.59
C LYS A 18 10.25 2.65 -5.91
N ILE A 19 9.99 3.47 -4.91
CA ILE A 19 9.85 4.91 -5.04
C ILE A 19 10.92 5.58 -4.19
N PHE A 20 11.72 6.44 -4.82
CA PHE A 20 12.82 7.13 -4.15
C PHE A 20 12.75 8.63 -4.39
N ASP A 21 12.84 9.40 -3.31
CA ASP A 21 12.90 10.86 -3.32
C ASP A 21 14.18 11.35 -2.59
N PRO A 22 15.20 11.85 -3.31
CA PRO A 22 16.50 12.20 -2.72
C PRO A 22 16.51 13.51 -1.92
N ALA A 23 15.42 14.29 -1.94
CA ALA A 23 15.26 15.51 -1.15
C ALA A 23 13.82 15.59 -0.66
N CYS A 24 13.43 14.62 0.18
CA CYS A 24 12.03 14.34 0.43
C CYS A 24 11.32 15.38 1.30
N GLY A 25 12.06 16.26 2.00
CA GLY A 25 11.48 17.21 2.93
C GLY A 25 10.63 16.50 3.97
N SER A 26 9.41 16.99 4.17
CA SER A 26 8.39 16.37 5.03
C SER A 26 7.76 15.10 4.43
N GLY A 27 8.28 14.55 3.35
CA GLY A 27 7.85 13.28 2.75
C GLY A 27 6.59 13.37 1.88
N ASN A 28 6.12 14.56 1.48
CA ASN A 28 4.82 14.73 0.81
C ASN A 28 4.68 13.87 -0.47
N PHE A 29 5.72 13.82 -1.32
CA PHE A 29 5.69 12.99 -2.52
C PHE A 29 5.53 11.50 -2.17
N LEU A 30 6.32 11.00 -1.21
CA LEU A 30 6.27 9.61 -0.76
C LEU A 30 4.90 9.25 -0.16
N ILE A 31 4.32 10.15 0.64
CA ILE A 31 2.99 10.00 1.24
C ILE A 31 1.92 9.87 0.15
N ILE A 32 1.89 10.81 -0.80
CA ILE A 32 0.88 10.78 -1.88
C ILE A 32 1.08 9.56 -2.77
N ALA A 33 2.31 9.24 -3.15
CA ALA A 33 2.62 8.08 -3.94
C ALA A 33 2.17 6.77 -3.26
N TYR A 34 2.37 6.65 -1.94
CA TYR A 34 1.91 5.48 -1.18
C TYR A 34 0.38 5.37 -1.18
N LYS A 35 -0.33 6.47 -0.91
CA LYS A 35 -1.81 6.48 -0.92
C LYS A 35 -2.37 6.09 -2.28
N GLU A 36 -1.88 6.72 -3.34
CA GLU A 36 -2.38 6.46 -4.69
C GLU A 36 -2.05 5.04 -5.16
N LEU A 37 -0.87 4.50 -4.80
CA LEU A 37 -0.51 3.11 -5.10
C LEU A 37 -1.41 2.12 -4.34
N ARG A 38 -1.72 2.40 -3.07
CA ARG A 38 -2.66 1.59 -2.26
C ARG A 38 -4.07 1.64 -2.82
N LYS A 39 -4.58 2.81 -3.21
CA LYS A 39 -5.91 2.92 -3.83
C LYS A 39 -6.00 2.14 -5.15
N LEU A 40 -4.99 2.29 -6.01
CA LEU A 40 -4.91 1.54 -7.26
C LEU A 40 -4.90 0.02 -7.01
N GLU A 41 -4.16 -0.44 -6.01
CA GLU A 41 -4.17 -1.85 -5.63
C GLU A 41 -5.57 -2.31 -5.17
N MET A 42 -6.26 -1.52 -4.34
CA MET A 42 -7.62 -1.85 -3.88
C MET A 42 -8.61 -1.95 -5.05
N GLU A 43 -8.51 -1.08 -6.06
CA GLU A 43 -9.31 -1.19 -7.29
C GLU A 43 -9.04 -2.51 -8.04
N VAL A 44 -7.77 -2.92 -8.13
CA VAL A 44 -7.38 -4.19 -8.76
C VAL A 44 -7.94 -5.38 -7.98
N LEU A 45 -7.84 -5.36 -6.65
CA LEU A 45 -8.35 -6.41 -5.76
C LEU A 45 -9.87 -6.53 -5.83
N LYS A 46 -10.59 -5.41 -5.82
CA LYS A 46 -12.05 -5.37 -5.98
C LYS A 46 -12.48 -6.01 -7.29
N ARG A 47 -11.79 -5.67 -8.39
CA ARG A 47 -12.08 -6.26 -9.70
C ARG A 47 -11.78 -7.76 -9.74
N LEU A 48 -10.75 -8.23 -9.04
CA LEU A 48 -10.47 -9.65 -8.90
C LEU A 48 -11.60 -10.39 -8.16
N GLN A 49 -12.07 -9.86 -7.03
CA GLN A 49 -13.17 -10.46 -6.27
C GLN A 49 -14.46 -10.57 -7.09
N GLU A 50 -14.82 -9.55 -7.87
CA GLU A 50 -15.98 -9.60 -8.79
C GLU A 50 -15.86 -10.73 -9.82
N LEU A 51 -14.67 -10.93 -10.38
CA LEU A 51 -14.41 -11.97 -11.36
C LEU A 51 -14.37 -13.37 -10.74
N GLU A 52 -13.89 -13.50 -9.50
CA GLU A 52 -13.89 -14.75 -8.74
C GLU A 52 -15.30 -15.18 -8.35
N LEU A 53 -16.11 -14.24 -7.85
CA LEU A 53 -17.51 -14.47 -7.50
C LEU A 53 -18.31 -14.95 -8.72
N GLY A 54 -18.13 -14.30 -9.87
CA GLY A 54 -18.82 -14.67 -11.10
C GLY A 54 -18.43 -16.04 -11.68
N LYS A 55 -17.27 -16.60 -11.30
CA LYS A 55 -16.77 -17.90 -11.79
C LYS A 55 -16.98 -19.05 -10.81
N THR A 56 -16.77 -18.80 -9.53
CA THR A 56 -16.66 -19.84 -8.50
C THR A 56 -17.73 -19.73 -7.42
N GLY A 57 -18.44 -18.60 -7.35
CA GLY A 57 -19.38 -18.30 -6.26
C GLY A 57 -18.69 -18.05 -4.91
N GLN A 58 -17.36 -18.01 -4.87
CA GLN A 58 -16.56 -17.76 -3.67
C GLN A 58 -15.71 -16.50 -3.85
N ILE A 59 -15.44 -15.81 -2.74
CA ILE A 59 -14.58 -14.63 -2.69
C ILE A 59 -13.39 -14.98 -1.80
N SER A 60 -12.18 -14.90 -2.35
CA SER A 60 -10.97 -15.04 -1.56
C SER A 60 -10.71 -13.78 -0.73
N GLN A 61 -10.09 -13.96 0.45
CA GLN A 61 -9.66 -12.85 1.28
C GLN A 61 -8.43 -12.18 0.65
N PRO A 62 -8.51 -10.90 0.25
CA PRO A 62 -7.41 -10.24 -0.42
C PRO A 62 -6.38 -9.77 0.61
N PHE A 63 -5.14 -9.62 0.16
CA PHE A 63 -4.06 -9.02 0.95
C PHE A 63 -3.32 -7.98 0.11
N SER A 64 -2.85 -6.93 0.78
CA SER A 64 -2.03 -5.90 0.15
C SER A 64 -0.59 -6.40 -0.01
N VAL A 65 -0.01 -6.22 -1.19
CA VAL A 65 1.42 -6.39 -1.47
C VAL A 65 2.20 -5.08 -1.31
N ILE A 66 1.52 -3.94 -1.16
CA ILE A 66 2.13 -2.63 -1.00
C ILE A 66 2.55 -2.40 0.45
N LYS A 67 3.84 -2.11 0.65
CA LYS A 67 4.51 -1.93 1.95
C LYS A 67 5.29 -0.62 1.97
N LEU A 68 5.37 0.04 3.13
CA LEU A 68 6.21 1.22 3.31
C LEU A 68 7.69 0.96 2.98
N SER A 69 8.18 -0.28 3.09
CA SER A 69 9.56 -0.66 2.74
C SER A 69 9.92 -0.49 1.25
N GLN A 70 8.95 -0.14 0.39
CA GLN A 70 9.14 0.20 -1.02
C GLN A 70 9.45 1.69 -1.25
N PHE A 71 9.34 2.53 -0.20
CA PHE A 71 9.42 3.98 -0.28
C PHE A 71 10.68 4.45 0.45
N TYR A 72 11.51 5.23 -0.23
CA TYR A 72 12.82 5.66 0.24
C TYR A 72 12.93 7.19 0.13
N GLY A 73 13.50 7.82 1.15
CA GLY A 73 13.72 9.26 1.19
C GLY A 73 15.09 9.60 1.78
N ILE A 74 15.70 10.69 1.33
CA ILE A 74 16.83 11.33 2.00
C ILE A 74 16.42 12.75 2.37
N GLU A 75 16.70 13.13 3.61
CA GLU A 75 16.51 14.48 4.15
C GLU A 75 17.65 14.78 5.13
N LEU A 76 18.16 16.01 5.10
CA LEU A 76 19.26 16.47 5.96
C LEU A 76 18.76 17.23 7.19
N ASP A 77 17.56 17.82 7.11
CA ASP A 77 16.92 18.47 8.25
C ASP A 77 16.23 17.42 9.14
N ASP A 78 16.71 17.28 10.37
CA ASP A 78 16.21 16.28 11.33
C ASP A 78 14.71 16.42 11.61
N PHE A 79 14.20 17.65 11.66
CA PHE A 79 12.78 17.88 11.91
C PHE A 79 11.91 17.43 10.73
N ALA A 80 12.27 17.82 9.50
CA ALA A 80 11.59 17.38 8.29
C ALA A 80 11.65 15.85 8.13
N HIS A 81 12.78 15.23 8.47
CA HIS A 81 12.96 13.78 8.49
C HIS A 81 11.96 13.08 9.41
N GLU A 82 11.85 13.52 10.67
CA GLU A 82 10.90 12.95 11.64
C GLU A 82 9.44 13.14 11.20
N VAL A 83 9.11 14.33 10.67
CA VAL A 83 7.78 14.61 10.12
C VAL A 83 7.43 13.66 8.98
N ALA A 84 8.38 13.39 8.07
CA ALA A 84 8.18 12.46 6.97
C ALA A 84 7.90 11.03 7.46
N LEU A 85 8.70 10.54 8.44
CA LEU A 85 8.55 9.19 8.98
C LEU A 85 7.19 9.00 9.68
N LEU A 86 6.84 9.91 10.59
CA LEU A 86 5.57 9.88 11.30
C LEU A 86 4.37 9.97 10.35
N SER A 87 4.48 10.84 9.34
CA SER A 87 3.41 11.03 8.35
C SER A 87 3.23 9.81 7.46
N LEU A 88 4.30 9.09 7.10
CA LEU A 88 4.23 7.83 6.38
C LEU A 88 3.56 6.73 7.21
N TRP A 89 3.91 6.59 8.50
CA TRP A 89 3.25 5.63 9.39
C TRP A 89 1.77 5.94 9.61
N LEU A 90 1.43 7.22 9.80
CA LEU A 90 0.03 7.65 9.91
C LEU A 90 -0.74 7.33 8.63
N THR A 91 -0.10 7.54 7.48
CA THR A 91 -0.69 7.23 6.18
C THR A 91 -0.89 5.72 5.98
N GLU A 92 0.08 4.89 6.37
CA GLU A 92 -0.07 3.43 6.35
C GLU A 92 -1.25 2.98 7.21
N HIS A 93 -1.37 3.52 8.43
CA HIS A 93 -2.51 3.26 9.29
C HIS A 93 -3.84 3.64 8.63
N GLN A 94 -3.93 4.85 8.04
CA GLN A 94 -5.13 5.30 7.33
C GLN A 94 -5.50 4.36 6.18
N MET A 95 -4.53 3.96 5.35
CA MET A 95 -4.78 3.05 4.23
C MET A 95 -5.13 1.63 4.71
N ASN A 96 -4.65 1.19 5.87
CA ASN A 96 -5.04 -0.08 6.47
C ASN A 96 -6.48 -0.03 7.00
N VAL A 97 -6.92 1.08 7.58
CA VAL A 97 -8.31 1.28 8.00
C VAL A 97 -9.24 1.29 6.80
N GLU A 98 -8.86 1.97 5.71
CA GLU A 98 -9.61 1.98 4.44
C GLU A 98 -9.69 0.57 3.84
N PHE A 99 -8.56 -0.14 3.78
CA PHE A 99 -8.52 -1.53 3.32
C PHE A 99 -9.41 -2.46 4.16
N LYS A 100 -9.39 -2.32 5.49
CA LYS A 100 -10.26 -3.07 6.40
C LYS A 100 -11.73 -2.80 6.14
N THR A 101 -12.07 -1.54 5.85
CA THR A 101 -13.44 -1.13 5.58
C THR A 101 -13.96 -1.77 4.30
N GLU A 102 -13.11 -1.87 3.27
CA GLU A 102 -13.49 -2.44 1.97
C GLU A 102 -13.46 -3.99 1.96
N PHE A 103 -12.48 -4.62 2.63
CA PHE A 103 -12.21 -6.06 2.51
C PHE A 103 -12.37 -6.87 3.82
N GLY A 104 -12.61 -6.22 4.95
CA GLY A 104 -12.90 -6.85 6.24
C GLY A 104 -11.67 -7.17 7.10
N ASP A 105 -10.59 -7.66 6.52
CA ASP A 105 -9.34 -7.95 7.23
C ASP A 105 -8.21 -7.00 6.80
N SER A 106 -7.32 -6.64 7.73
CA SER A 106 -6.24 -5.69 7.45
C SER A 106 -5.06 -5.94 8.37
N PRO A 107 -3.82 -5.83 7.86
CA PRO A 107 -2.64 -5.97 8.70
C PRO A 107 -2.65 -4.96 9.86
N ALA A 108 -2.15 -5.39 11.01
CA ALA A 108 -2.07 -4.55 12.19
C ALA A 108 -1.28 -3.25 11.90
N SER A 109 -1.87 -2.12 12.27
CA SER A 109 -1.27 -0.80 12.05
C SER A 109 -0.55 -0.33 13.32
N LEU A 110 0.74 0.04 13.20
CA LEU A 110 1.59 0.70 14.22
C LEU A 110 2.17 -0.25 15.30
N PRO A 111 3.34 0.08 15.89
CA PRO A 111 4.47 -0.84 15.89
C PRO A 111 4.36 -1.95 16.95
N LEU A 112 4.76 -3.17 16.56
CA LEU A 112 5.27 -4.21 17.47
C LEU A 112 6.58 -4.79 16.92
N LYS A 113 7.54 -3.93 16.56
CA LYS A 113 8.96 -4.28 16.62
C LYS A 113 9.75 -3.07 17.09
N ALA A 114 10.57 -3.31 18.11
CA ALA A 114 11.66 -2.41 18.45
C ALA A 114 12.59 -2.36 17.23
N SER A 115 12.71 -1.18 16.63
CA SER A 115 13.88 -0.87 15.82
C SER A 115 15.05 -0.80 16.81
N GLY A 116 15.92 -1.82 16.75
CA GLY A 116 17.20 -1.81 17.45
C GLY A 116 18.21 -0.91 16.78
#